data_AF-A0A7L0PVJ1-F1
#
_entry.id   AF-A0A7L0PVJ1-F1
#
_cell.length_a   1.000
_cell.length_b   1.000
_cell.length_c   1.000
_cell.angle_alpha   90.00
_cell.angle_beta   90.00
_cell.angle_gamma   90.00
#
_symmetry.space_group_name_H-M   'P 1'
#
loop_
_entity.id
_entity.type
_entity.pdbx_description
1 polymer ?
#
loop_
_entity_poly.entity_id
_entity_poly.type
_entity_poly.pdbx_seq_one_letter_code
_entity_poly.pdbx_strand_id
1 'polypeptide(L)'
;FPEESPIEQLEERRQRLERQISQDVNSRGDAGTGMSRVLVSPATVRTHRLFKEQSEDLVDHVPKEREALLEREFQRVTISGEEKCGVPFTDLLDAAKSVVKALFLREKYMGLSLQSFCKTTARYLQELSEKPLETRGYEE
;
A
#
# COMPACT_ATOMS: atom_id res chain seq x y z
N PHE A 1 -17.44 40.97 -13.10
CA PHE A 1 -16.81 39.86 -12.37
C PHE A 1 -15.72 39.30 -13.26
N PRO A 2 -14.49 39.05 -12.79
CA PRO A 2 -13.51 38.39 -13.65
C PRO A 2 -14.08 37.02 -14.06
N GLU A 3 -14.16 36.78 -15.37
CA GLU A 3 -14.96 35.71 -15.98
C GLU A 3 -14.31 34.32 -15.93
N GLU A 4 -13.12 34.19 -15.37
CA GLU A 4 -12.39 32.92 -15.36
C GLU A 4 -12.31 32.32 -13.96
N SER A 5 -12.85 31.11 -13.84
CA SER A 5 -12.76 30.33 -12.62
C SER A 5 -11.30 29.93 -12.36
N PRO A 6 -10.80 29.94 -11.12
CA PRO A 6 -9.44 29.49 -10.79
C PRO A 6 -9.09 28.09 -11.34
N ILE A 7 -10.11 27.23 -11.51
CA ILE A 7 -9.96 25.87 -12.06
C ILE A 7 -9.65 25.89 -13.56
N GLU A 8 -10.24 26.83 -14.29
CA GLU A 8 -10.05 26.99 -15.74
C GLU A 8 -8.62 27.46 -16.05
N GLN A 9 -8.07 28.34 -15.21
CA GLN A 9 -6.67 28.78 -15.31
C GLN A 9 -5.67 27.64 -15.06
N LEU A 10 -5.99 26.74 -14.11
CA LEU A 10 -5.21 25.55 -13.82
C LEU A 10 -5.22 24.57 -15.00
N GLU A 11 -6.38 24.37 -15.61
CA GLU A 11 -6.54 23.47 -16.76
C GLU A 11 -5.87 24.01 -18.02
N GLU A 12 -5.98 25.31 -18.29
CA GLU A 12 -5.28 25.97 -19.41
C GLU A 12 -3.76 25.87 -19.25
N ARG A 13 -3.24 26.09 -18.05
CA ARG A 13 -1.80 25.94 -17.76
C ARG A 13 -1.32 24.51 -17.98
N ARG A 14 -2.13 23.50 -17.63
CA ARG A 14 -1.83 22.08 -17.87
C ARG A 14 -1.75 21.77 -19.37
N GLN A 15 -2.74 22.22 -20.15
CA GLN A 15 -2.76 22.00 -21.60
C GLN A 15 -1.58 22.68 -22.31
N ARG A 16 -1.17 23.88 -21.87
CA ARG A 16 0.01 24.56 -22.41
C ARG A 16 1.29 23.77 -22.16
N LEU A 17 1.45 23.23 -20.95
CA LEU A 17 2.62 22.42 -20.59
C LEU A 17 2.67 21.11 -21.39
N GLU A 18 1.53 20.44 -21.56
CA GLU A 18 1.43 19.19 -22.34
C GLU A 18 1.85 19.40 -23.80
N ARG A 19 1.41 20.52 -24.42
CA ARG A 19 1.83 20.91 -25.77
C ARG A 19 3.34 21.15 -25.87
N GLN A 20 3.95 21.78 -24.86
CA GLN A 20 5.40 22.00 -24.82
C GLN A 20 6.15 20.66 -24.74
N ILE A 21 5.72 19.74 -23.86
CA ILE A 21 6.35 18.42 -23.72
C ILE A 21 6.22 17.61 -25.01
N SER A 22 5.05 17.60 -25.65
CA SER A 22 4.87 16.88 -26.93
C SER A 22 5.75 17.47 -28.05
N GLN A 23 5.97 18.78 -28.05
CA GLN A 23 6.84 19.44 -29.01
C GLN A 23 8.33 19.08 -28.78
N ASP A 24 8.75 19.01 -27.51
CA ASP A 24 10.11 18.59 -27.12
C ASP A 24 10.39 17.09 -27.38
N VAL A 25 9.36 16.24 -27.34
CA VAL A 25 9.50 14.82 -27.72
C VAL A 25 9.73 14.68 -29.22
N ASN A 26 9.05 15.48 -30.05
CA ASN A 26 9.20 15.43 -31.50
C ASN A 26 10.51 16.05 -32.02
N SER A 27 11.11 17.00 -31.28
CA SER A 27 12.42 17.58 -31.62
C SER A 27 13.60 16.69 -31.19
N ARG A 28 13.37 15.72 -30.29
CA ARG A 28 14.38 14.74 -29.83
C ARG A 28 14.31 13.42 -30.59
N GLY A 29 13.81 13.44 -31.81
CA GLY A 29 13.75 12.29 -32.71
C GLY A 29 14.94 12.19 -33.66
N ASP A 30 16.18 12.04 -33.15
CA ASP A 30 17.29 11.37 -33.87
C ASP A 30 18.54 11.19 -32.98
N ALA A 31 18.49 10.29 -32.00
CA ALA A 31 19.70 9.74 -31.39
C ALA A 31 19.42 8.29 -30.99
N GLY A 32 19.94 7.38 -31.82
CA GLY A 32 19.81 5.94 -31.64
C GLY A 32 20.38 5.40 -30.33
N THR A 33 19.93 4.19 -30.02
CA THR A 33 20.61 3.15 -29.23
C THR A 33 21.40 3.62 -28.01
N GLY A 34 20.74 3.56 -26.86
CA GLY A 34 21.40 3.52 -25.57
C GLY A 34 20.55 2.72 -24.61
N MET A 35 20.57 1.39 -24.73
CA MET A 35 20.11 0.52 -23.65
C MET A 35 21.05 0.80 -22.47
N SER A 36 20.64 1.76 -21.64
CA SER A 36 21.35 2.16 -20.43
C SER A 36 21.30 0.97 -19.49
N ARG A 37 22.28 0.07 -19.61
CA ARG A 37 22.62 -0.87 -18.55
C ARG A 37 23.15 0.00 -17.42
N VAL A 38 22.23 0.48 -16.58
CA VAL A 38 22.55 1.01 -15.27
C VAL A 38 23.19 -0.14 -14.52
N LEU A 39 24.52 -0.22 -14.55
CA LEU A 39 25.28 -1.07 -13.65
C LEU A 39 25.08 -0.47 -12.27
N VAL A 40 24.08 -0.98 -11.55
CA VAL A 40 23.85 -0.63 -10.15
C VAL A 40 25.11 -1.06 -9.39
N SER A 41 25.85 -0.08 -8.91
CA SER A 41 27.07 -0.33 -8.14
C SER A 41 26.75 -1.24 -6.95
N PRO A 42 27.63 -2.21 -6.61
CA PRO A 42 27.47 -3.02 -5.41
C PRO A 42 27.31 -2.17 -4.13
N ALA A 43 27.83 -0.93 -4.12
CA ALA A 43 27.63 0.02 -3.03
C ALA A 43 26.19 0.56 -2.96
N THR A 44 25.52 0.74 -4.11
CA THR A 44 24.09 1.11 -4.19
C THR A 44 23.20 -0.07 -3.77
N VAL A 45 23.57 -1.30 -4.11
CA VAL A 45 22.87 -2.51 -3.62
C VAL A 45 23.01 -2.65 -2.10
N ARG A 46 24.19 -2.37 -1.53
CA ARG A 46 24.45 -2.41 -0.09
C ARG A 46 23.69 -1.33 0.67
N THR A 47 23.69 -0.10 0.18
CA THR A 47 22.92 1.00 0.78
C THR A 47 21.42 0.71 0.69
N HIS A 48 20.91 0.24 -0.45
CA HIS A 48 19.51 -0.15 -0.58
C HIS A 48 19.12 -1.29 0.39
N ARG A 49 19.99 -2.27 0.63
CA ARG A 49 19.76 -3.31 1.66
C ARG A 49 19.72 -2.73 3.08
N LEU A 50 20.66 -1.84 3.42
CA LEU A 50 20.74 -1.20 4.74
C LEU A 50 19.52 -0.29 5.02
N PHE A 51 19.06 0.46 4.02
CA PHE A 51 17.87 1.30 4.14
C PHE A 51 16.58 0.48 4.18
N LYS A 52 16.53 -0.65 3.47
CA LYS A 52 15.41 -1.59 3.52
C LYS A 52 15.25 -2.19 4.92
N GLU A 53 16.35 -2.63 5.53
CA GLU A 53 16.37 -3.17 6.90
C GLU A 53 15.87 -2.16 7.95
N GLN A 54 16.27 -0.88 7.84
CA GLN A 54 15.77 0.18 8.74
C GLN A 54 14.30 0.56 8.48
N SER A 55 13.84 0.51 7.23
CA SER A 55 12.47 0.87 6.89
C SER A 55 11.45 -0.21 7.21
N GLU A 56 11.81 -1.50 7.09
CA GLU A 56 10.91 -2.62 7.33
C GLU A 56 10.49 -2.70 8.81
N ASP A 57 11.41 -2.37 9.73
CA ASP A 57 11.11 -2.36 11.18
C ASP A 57 10.28 -1.14 11.62
N LEU A 58 10.37 0.01 10.93
CA LEU A 58 9.61 1.22 11.28
C LEU A 58 8.15 1.20 10.83
N VAL A 59 7.85 0.50 9.73
CA VAL A 59 6.47 0.44 9.18
C VAL A 59 5.61 -0.56 9.96
N ASP A 60 6.23 -1.59 10.52
CA ASP A 60 5.57 -2.64 11.31
C ASP A 60 5.43 -2.31 12.80
N HIS A 61 6.18 -1.30 13.25
CA HIS A 61 6.08 -0.76 14.60
C HIS A 61 5.71 0.71 14.53
N VAL A 62 4.41 1.03 14.49
CA VAL A 62 3.97 2.32 15.01
C VAL A 62 4.19 2.25 16.52
N PRO A 63 5.08 3.05 17.11
CA PRO A 63 5.25 3.05 18.56
C PRO A 63 3.91 3.39 19.21
N LYS A 64 3.53 2.66 20.25
CA LYS A 64 2.29 2.90 21.00
C LYS A 64 2.14 4.36 21.46
N GLU A 65 3.27 5.03 21.73
CA GLU A 65 3.33 6.47 22.02
C GLU A 65 2.93 7.35 20.82
N ARG A 66 3.31 6.96 19.61
CA ARG A 66 2.95 7.67 18.36
C ARG A 66 1.47 7.48 18.05
N GLU A 67 0.91 6.30 18.30
CA GLU A 67 -0.55 6.07 18.27
C GLU A 67 -1.29 6.99 19.24
N ALA A 68 -0.83 7.08 20.49
CA ALA A 68 -1.44 7.93 21.52
C ALA A 68 -1.30 9.44 21.24
N LEU A 69 -0.21 9.88 20.60
CA LEU A 69 -0.05 11.26 20.15
C LEU A 69 -1.01 11.60 19.00
N LEU A 70 -1.17 10.69 18.04
CA LEU A 70 -2.11 10.86 16.94
C LEU A 70 -3.56 10.92 17.47
N GLU A 71 -3.92 10.14 18.49
CA GLU A 71 -5.26 10.22 19.12
C GLU A 71 -5.63 11.60 19.68
N ARG A 72 -4.65 12.46 20.00
CA ARG A 72 -4.88 13.82 20.53
C ARG A 72 -4.89 14.93 19.49
N GLU A 73 -4.27 14.72 18.33
CA GLU A 73 -4.08 15.77 17.31
C GLU A 73 -5.39 16.09 16.56
N PHE A 74 -6.36 15.19 16.57
CA PHE A 74 -7.62 15.34 15.84
C PHE A 74 -8.84 14.90 16.64
N GLN A 75 -9.98 15.56 16.39
CA GLN A 75 -11.26 15.12 16.91
C GLN A 75 -11.67 13.80 16.23
N ARG A 76 -11.70 12.72 17.01
CA ARG A 76 -12.13 11.42 16.52
C ARG A 76 -13.65 11.39 16.38
N VAL A 77 -14.12 11.30 15.14
CA VAL A 77 -15.51 10.98 14.82
C VAL A 77 -15.60 9.49 14.58
N THR A 78 -16.36 8.77 15.41
CA THR A 78 -16.64 7.35 15.21
C THR A 78 -17.88 7.22 14.35
N ILE A 79 -17.74 6.79 13.10
CA ILE A 79 -18.87 6.50 12.23
C ILE A 79 -19.19 5.01 12.39
N SER A 80 -20.35 4.73 12.99
CA SER A 80 -20.91 3.38 13.06
C SER A 80 -21.42 2.99 11.66
N GLY A 81 -20.81 1.97 11.06
CA GLY A 81 -21.20 1.43 9.75
C GLY A 81 -22.45 0.55 9.81
N GLU A 82 -23.44 0.91 10.64
CA GLU A 82 -24.72 0.18 10.76
C GLU A 82 -25.60 0.33 9.50
N GLU A 83 -25.23 1.23 8.59
CA GLU A 83 -25.68 1.24 7.19
C GLU A 83 -25.01 0.08 6.43
N LYS A 84 -25.69 -1.07 6.50
CA LYS A 84 -25.34 -2.34 5.84
C LYS A 84 -24.67 -2.09 4.50
N CYS A 85 -23.47 -2.67 4.32
CA CYS A 85 -22.58 -2.51 3.17
C CYS A 85 -23.15 -2.92 1.79
N GLY A 86 -24.48 -3.12 1.68
CA GLY A 86 -25.15 -3.72 0.54
C GLY A 86 -24.82 -5.20 0.33
N VAL A 87 -23.96 -5.76 1.19
CA VAL A 87 -23.37 -7.09 1.06
C VAL A 87 -23.84 -7.97 2.21
N PRO A 88 -24.31 -9.20 1.95
CA PRO A 88 -24.68 -10.17 2.98
C PRO A 88 -23.55 -10.45 3.97
N PHE A 89 -23.90 -10.74 5.23
CA PHE A 89 -22.92 -11.11 6.25
C PHE A 89 -22.12 -12.36 5.86
N THR A 90 -22.74 -13.30 5.17
CA THR A 90 -22.11 -14.52 4.64
C THR A 90 -20.92 -14.19 3.74
N ASP A 91 -21.09 -13.23 2.84
CA ASP A 91 -20.06 -12.83 1.87
C ASP A 91 -18.92 -12.11 2.57
N LEU A 92 -19.23 -11.28 3.59
CA LEU A 92 -18.22 -10.65 4.43
C LEU A 92 -17.42 -11.70 5.21
N LEU A 93 -18.10 -12.70 5.77
CA LEU A 93 -17.47 -13.81 6.48
C LEU A 93 -16.57 -14.63 5.56
N ASP A 94 -17.03 -14.94 4.35
CA ASP A 94 -16.27 -15.71 3.38
C ASP A 94 -15.09 -14.93 2.80
N ALA A 95 -15.26 -13.63 2.58
CA ALA A 95 -14.15 -12.73 2.25
C ALA A 95 -13.10 -12.73 3.36
N ALA A 96 -13.51 -12.61 4.62
CA ALA A 96 -12.60 -12.63 5.77
C ALA A 96 -11.82 -13.96 5.85
N LYS A 97 -12.51 -15.11 5.73
CA LYS A 97 -11.87 -16.43 5.65
C LYS A 97 -10.87 -16.53 4.50
N SER A 98 -11.23 -15.96 3.34
CA SER A 98 -10.40 -16.01 2.13
C SER A 98 -9.13 -15.17 2.29
N VAL A 99 -9.22 -14.00 2.91
CA VAL A 99 -8.07 -13.15 3.24
C VAL A 99 -7.10 -13.88 4.17
N VAL A 100 -7.60 -14.54 5.22
CA VAL A 100 -6.76 -15.32 6.14
C VAL A 100 -6.02 -16.45 5.40
N LYS A 101 -6.71 -17.21 4.54
CA LYS A 101 -6.07 -18.25 3.71
C LYS A 101 -4.99 -17.68 2.80
N ALA A 102 -5.24 -16.53 2.18
CA ALA A 102 -4.29 -15.86 1.31
C ALA A 102 -3.04 -15.37 2.08
N LEU A 103 -3.22 -14.90 3.31
CA LEU A 103 -2.13 -14.47 4.18
C LEU A 103 -1.21 -15.63 4.58
N PHE A 104 -1.76 -16.80 4.95
CA PHE A 104 -0.96 -18.01 5.18
C PHE A 104 -0.19 -18.47 3.94
N LEU A 105 -0.82 -18.38 2.77
CA LEU A 105 -0.14 -18.68 1.50
C LEU A 105 1.04 -17.73 1.30
N ARG A 106 0.82 -16.42 1.47
CA ARG A 106 1.85 -15.40 1.35
C ARG A 106 3.01 -15.65 2.31
N GLU A 107 2.74 -15.91 3.59
CA GLU A 107 3.76 -16.21 4.60
C GLU A 107 4.65 -17.39 4.16
N LYS A 108 4.03 -18.50 3.73
CA LYS A 108 4.75 -19.67 3.23
C LYS A 108 5.67 -19.34 2.05
N TYR A 109 5.15 -18.66 1.03
CA TYR A 109 5.93 -18.35 -0.17
C TYR A 109 7.01 -17.29 0.08
N MET A 110 6.77 -16.33 0.97
CA MET A 110 7.78 -15.36 1.37
C MET A 110 8.96 -16.05 2.05
N GLY A 111 8.70 -17.02 2.93
CA GLY A 111 9.74 -17.89 3.51
C GLY A 111 10.55 -18.65 2.46
N LEU A 112 9.88 -19.23 1.46
CA LEU A 112 10.57 -19.91 0.34
C LEU A 112 11.43 -18.96 -0.51
N SER A 113 11.00 -17.72 -0.66
CA SER A 113 11.72 -16.68 -1.41
C SER A 113 12.77 -15.92 -0.60
N LEU A 114 12.98 -16.30 0.68
CA LEU A 114 13.86 -15.60 1.62
C LEU A 114 13.52 -14.11 1.79
N GLN A 115 12.23 -13.78 1.73
CA GLN A 115 11.71 -12.44 2.00
C GLN A 115 11.20 -12.36 3.44
N SER A 116 11.32 -11.19 4.05
CA SER A 116 10.75 -10.88 5.35
C SER A 116 9.23 -10.79 5.27
N PHE A 117 8.53 -11.50 6.17
CA PHE A 117 7.08 -11.35 6.36
C PHE A 117 6.82 -10.36 7.50
N CYS A 118 5.71 -9.62 7.42
CA CYS A 118 5.33 -8.61 8.41
C CYS A 118 5.10 -9.27 9.79
N LYS A 119 5.84 -8.83 10.81
CA LYS A 119 5.85 -9.33 12.19
C LYS A 119 4.48 -9.19 12.86
N THR A 120 3.82 -8.04 12.68
CA THR A 120 2.48 -7.83 13.27
C THR A 120 1.49 -8.81 12.69
N THR A 121 1.51 -8.98 11.35
CA THR A 121 0.64 -9.95 10.68
C THR A 121 0.98 -11.39 11.10
N ALA A 122 2.27 -11.75 11.19
CA ALA A 122 2.72 -13.07 11.63
C ALA A 122 2.19 -13.43 13.01
N ARG A 123 2.23 -12.48 13.96
CA ARG A 123 1.70 -12.68 15.30
C ARG A 123 0.21 -13.01 15.29
N TYR A 124 -0.59 -12.26 14.53
CA TYR A 124 -2.03 -12.54 14.43
C TYR A 124 -2.31 -13.88 13.73
N LEU A 125 -1.54 -14.24 12.70
CA LEU A 125 -1.67 -15.55 12.06
C LEU A 125 -1.30 -16.70 13.01
N GLN A 126 -0.29 -16.52 13.87
CA GLN A 126 0.08 -17.51 14.88
C GLN A 126 -1.07 -17.72 15.88
N GLU A 127 -1.65 -16.65 16.41
CA GLU A 127 -2.81 -16.72 17.33
C GLU A 127 -4.02 -17.46 16.70
N LEU A 128 -4.23 -17.30 15.39
CA LEU A 128 -5.26 -18.01 14.62
C LEU A 128 -4.90 -19.47 14.33
N SER A 129 -3.61 -19.81 14.25
CA SER A 129 -3.16 -21.19 14.03
C SER A 129 -3.28 -22.04 15.31
N GLU A 130 -3.10 -21.42 16.48
CA GLU A 130 -3.15 -22.09 17.79
C GLU A 130 -4.59 -22.39 18.25
N LYS A 131 -5.58 -21.68 17.69
CA LYS A 131 -7.00 -21.92 17.92
C LYS A 131 -7.63 -22.37 16.61
N PRO A 132 -7.94 -23.67 16.42
CA PRO A 132 -8.76 -24.09 15.30
C PRO A 132 -10.01 -23.21 15.26
N LEU A 133 -10.28 -22.58 14.12
CA LEU A 133 -11.49 -21.80 13.93
C LEU A 133 -12.69 -22.72 14.20
N GLU A 134 -13.28 -22.61 15.39
CA GLU A 134 -14.55 -23.25 15.74
C GLU A 134 -15.64 -22.61 14.86
N THR A 135 -15.77 -23.07 13.62
CA THR A 135 -16.82 -22.65 12.67
C THR A 135 -18.11 -23.45 12.90
N ARG A 136 -18.32 -24.01 14.08
CA ARG A 136 -19.35 -25.04 14.32
C ARG A 136 -20.75 -24.49 14.64
N GLY A 137 -21.03 -23.20 14.42
CA GLY A 137 -22.25 -22.57 14.94
C GLY A 137 -22.94 -21.51 14.07
N TYR A 138 -22.57 -21.36 12.79
CA TYR A 138 -23.22 -20.36 11.90
C TYR A 138 -23.59 -20.97 10.54
N GLU A 139 -24.11 -22.20 10.55
CA GLU A 139 -24.94 -22.69 9.46
C GLU A 139 -26.40 -22.69 9.95
N GLU A 140 -27.12 -21.61 9.67
CA GLU A 140 -28.59 -21.59 9.62
C GLU A 140 -29.02 -20.89 8.34
#